data_AF-A0A7C1WD28-F1
#
_entry.id   AF-A0A7C1WD28-F1
#
_cell.length_a   1.000
_cell.length_b   1.000
_cell.length_c   1.000
_cell.angle_alpha   90.00
_cell.angle_beta   90.00
_cell.angle_gamma   90.00
#
_symmetry.space_group_name_H-M   'P 1'
#
loop_
_entity.id
_entity.type
_entity.pdbx_description
1 polymer ?
#
loop_
_entity_poly.entity_id
_entity_poly.type
_entity_poly.pdbx_seq_one_letter_code
_entity_poly.pdbx_strand_id
1 'polypeptide(L)' 'EHIGRGYIGLDGFRLLVNHPRLRALPFVLETPKEVDETDKLDSKADPINLAAVRALRG' A
#
# COMPACT_ATOMS: atom_id res chain seq x y z
N GLU A 1 2.68 -9.27 4.73
CA GLU A 1 2.64 -9.09 3.24
C GLU A 1 2.69 -7.60 2.88
N HIS A 2 3.25 -7.22 1.74
CA HIS A 2 3.49 -5.81 1.37
C HIS A 2 2.88 -5.44 0.02
N ILE A 3 2.72 -4.14 -0.22
CA ILE A 3 2.26 -3.60 -1.49
C ILE A 3 3.11 -4.12 -2.66
N GLY A 4 2.42 -4.57 -3.71
CA GLY A 4 3.05 -5.13 -4.91
C GLY A 4 3.38 -6.62 -4.85
N ARG A 5 3.21 -7.30 -3.70
CA ARG A 5 3.46 -8.74 -3.56
C ARG A 5 2.25 -9.63 -3.84
N GLY A 6 1.07 -9.04 -4.05
CA GLY A 6 -0.14 -9.75 -4.49
C GLY A 6 -0.32 -9.75 -6.01
N TYR A 7 -1.37 -10.39 -6.50
CA TYR A 7 -1.62 -10.61 -7.93
C TYR A 7 -1.90 -9.36 -8.77
N ILE A 8 -2.26 -8.22 -8.15
CA ILE A 8 -2.42 -6.94 -8.85
C ILE A 8 -1.06 -6.36 -9.28
N GLY A 9 -0.01 -6.59 -8.49
CA GLY A 9 1.34 -6.07 -8.74
C GLY A 9 1.47 -4.54 -8.69
N LEU A 10 2.72 -4.04 -8.72
CA LEU A 10 3.00 -2.60 -8.65
C LEU A 10 2.50 -1.81 -9.86
N ASP A 11 2.48 -2.41 -11.05
CA ASP A 11 1.97 -1.74 -12.25
C ASP A 11 0.47 -1.46 -12.18
N GLY A 12 -0.32 -2.40 -11.64
CA GLY A 12 -1.75 -2.18 -11.40
C GLY A 12 -2.00 -1.03 -10.41
N PHE A 13 -1.24 -1.00 -9.31
CA PHE A 13 -1.29 0.12 -8.35
C PHE A 13 -0.90 1.44 -9.01
N ARG A 14 0.17 1.47 -9.81
CA ARG A 14 0.64 2.67 -10.52
C ARG A 14 -0.43 3.23 -11.46
N LEU A 15 -1.18 2.39 -12.15
CA LEU A 15 -2.30 2.82 -12.99
C LEU A 15 -3.43 3.42 -12.15
N LEU A 16 -3.80 2.77 -11.03
CA LEU A 16 -4.92 3.20 -10.19
C LEU A 16 -4.66 4.55 -9.51
N VAL A 17 -3.51 4.72 -8.86
CA VAL A 17 -3.20 5.93 -8.06
C VAL A 17 -2.95 7.17 -8.91
N ASN A 18 -2.66 6.99 -10.20
CA ASN A 18 -2.49 8.06 -11.18
C ASN A 18 -3.68 8.23 -12.12
N HIS A 19 -4.72 7.39 -12.01
CA HIS A 19 -5.85 7.44 -12.92
C HIS A 19 -6.50 8.84 -12.90
N PRO A 20 -6.70 9.52 -14.06
CA PRO A 20 -7.11 10.93 -14.08
C PRO A 20 -8.38 11.24 -13.30
N ARG A 21 -9.32 10.29 -13.27
CA ARG A 21 -10.60 10.42 -12.54
C ARG A 21 -10.51 10.10 -11.05
N LEU A 22 -9.42 9.47 -10.59
CA LEU A 22 -9.26 8.99 -9.21
C LEU A 22 -8.14 9.70 -8.45
N ARG A 23 -7.14 10.27 -9.14
CA ARG A 23 -5.94 10.87 -8.52
C ARG A 23 -6.23 11.99 -7.51
N ALA A 24 -7.40 12.61 -7.57
CA ALA A 24 -7.82 13.65 -6.62
C ALA A 24 -8.52 13.09 -5.37
N LEU A 25 -8.92 11.82 -5.38
CA LEU A 25 -9.59 11.17 -4.26
C LEU A 25 -8.57 10.66 -3.24
N PRO A 26 -8.94 10.61 -1.94
CA PRO A 26 -8.15 9.92 -0.94
C PRO A 26 -8.20 8.40 -1.20
N PHE A 27 -7.06 7.74 -1.02
CA PHE A 27 -6.96 6.28 -1.05
C PHE A 27 -6.67 5.77 0.36
N VAL A 28 -7.37 4.72 0.77
CA VAL A 28 -7.14 4.00 2.03
C VAL A 28 -6.34 2.73 1.73
N LEU A 29 -5.26 2.51 2.48
CA LEU A 29 -4.37 1.39 2.28
C LEU A 29 -4.58 0.34 3.36
N GLU A 30 -5.57 -0.53 3.15
CA GLU A 30 -5.84 -1.64 4.06
C GLU A 30 -4.91 -2.82 3.73
N THR A 31 -3.87 -3.01 4.53
CA THR A 31 -2.94 -4.14 4.40
C THR A 31 -2.95 -5.01 5.66
N PRO A 32 -2.74 -6.33 5.53
CA PRO A 32 -2.58 -7.20 6.69
C PRO A 32 -1.49 -6.68 7.60
N LYS A 33 -1.78 -6.70 8.89
CA LYS A 33 -0.83 -6.37 9.95
C LYS A 33 -0.17 -7.64 10.44
N GLU A 34 1.08 -7.54 10.81
CA GLU A 34 1.79 -8.65 11.43
C GLU A 34 1.54 -8.57 12.94
N VAL A 35 1.56 -9.72 13.62
CA VAL A 35 1.57 -9.76 15.08
C VAL A 35 3.01 -9.97 15.53
N ASP A 36 3.42 -9.26 16.58
CA ASP A 36 4.71 -9.48 17.21
C ASP A 36 4.69 -10.73 18.11
N GLU A 37 5.84 -11.06 18.68
CA GLU A 37 6.02 -12.18 19.62
C GLU A 37 5.21 -12.06 20.91
N THR A 38 4.56 -10.91 21.16
CA THR A 38 3.67 -10.64 22.29
C THR A 38 2.18 -10.62 21.92
N ASP A 39 1.83 -11.13 20.73
CA ASP A 39 0.48 -11.10 20.14
C ASP A 39 -0.08 -9.68 19.95
N LYS A 40 0.78 -8.66 19.87
CA LYS A 40 0.37 -7.29 19.59
C LYS A 40 0.49 -6.97 18.11
N LEU A 41 -0.38 -6.09 17.65
CA LEU A 41 -0.38 -5.61 16.27
C LEU A 41 0.90 -4.81 15.97
N ASP A 42 1.73 -5.30 15.06
CA ASP A 42 2.89 -4.61 14.53
C ASP A 42 2.52 -3.81 13.27
N SER A 43 2.81 -2.51 13.28
CA SER A 43 2.56 -1.59 12.17
C SER A 43 3.83 -1.15 11.43
N LYS A 44 4.98 -1.82 11.63
CA LYS A 44 6.23 -1.54 10.91
C LYS A 44 6.10 -1.60 9.39
N ALA A 45 5.15 -2.37 8.87
CA ALA A 45 4.90 -2.47 7.43
C ALA A 45 4.22 -1.21 6.83
N ASP A 46 3.53 -0.40 7.64
CA ASP A 46 2.80 0.79 7.18
C ASP A 46 3.69 1.83 6.49
N PRO A 47 4.80 2.31 7.09
CA PRO A 47 5.66 3.27 6.42
C PRO A 47 6.25 2.72 5.11
N ILE A 48 6.52 1.41 5.05
CA ILE A 48 7.05 0.73 3.86
C ILE A 48 5.99 0.72 2.74
N ASN A 49 4.77 0.31 3.07
CA ASN A 49 3.64 0.26 2.13
C ASN A 49 3.28 1.67 1.64
N LEU A 50 3.28 2.67 2.53
CA LEU A 50 3.00 4.06 2.19
C LEU A 50 4.10 4.66 1.31
N ALA A 51 5.37 4.40 1.62
CA ALA A 51 6.49 4.84 0.79
C ALA A 51 6.42 4.24 -0.61
N ALA A 52 6.12 2.94 -0.71
CA ALA A 52 5.97 2.25 -1.99
C ALA A 52 4.88 2.89 -2.86
N VAL A 53 3.67 3.10 -2.33
CA VAL A 53 2.57 3.72 -3.09
C VAL A 53 2.87 5.17 -3.46
N ARG A 54 3.50 5.95 -2.56
CA ARG A 54 3.89 7.33 -2.82
C ARG A 54 4.90 7.43 -3.96
N ALA A 55 5.87 6.51 -4.03
CA ALA A 55 6.85 6.47 -5.11
C ALA A 55 6.23 6.15 -6.48
N LEU A 56 5.03 5.57 -6.52
CA LEU A 56 4.30 5.30 -7.76
C LEU A 56 3.50 6.50 -8.26
N ARG A 57 3.28 7.55 -7.45
CA ARG A 57 2.54 8.75 -7.88
C ARG A 57 3.44 9.66 -8.71
N GLY A 58 2.97 10.02 -9.92
CA GLY A 58 3.66 10.88 -10.88
C GLY A 58 2.71 11.76 -11.68
#